data_AF-A0A7C2JJB7-F1
#
_entry.id   AF-A0A7C2JJB7-F1
#
_cell.length_a   1.000
_cell.length_b   1.000
_cell.length_c   1.000
_cell.angle_alpha   90.00
_cell.angle_beta   90.00
_cell.angle_gamma   90.00
#
_symmetry.space_group_name_H-M   'P 1'
#
loop_
_entity.id
_entity.type
_entity.pdbx_description
1 polymer ?
#
loop_
_entity_poly.entity_id
_entity_poly.type
_entity_poly.pdbx_seq_one_letter_code
_entity_poly.pdbx_strand_id
1 'polypeptide(L)'
;MIIDSHTHVDKFGWYDPPETIIGLMDEAAIDKSIIMTYGDAPDVEGSIEYIAEAVDKYPDRLIGYARMNPARRDEAQRLFEKAMEEYGFMGLKLHPVGNLCHPAGRETIELLHLAGRYHAPVLFHCGDEELTLPLQV
;
A
#
# COMPACT_ATOMS: atom_id res chain seq x y z
N MET A 1 -20.73 -2.88 -9.51
CA MET A 1 -19.41 -3.14 -8.92
C MET A 1 -18.82 -1.82 -8.46
N ILE A 2 -18.65 -1.66 -7.15
CA ILE A 2 -18.03 -0.54 -6.45
C ILE A 2 -16.73 -1.05 -5.84
N ILE A 3 -15.63 -0.36 -6.13
CA ILE A 3 -14.30 -0.68 -5.58
C ILE A 3 -13.83 0.50 -4.76
N ASP A 4 -13.53 0.28 -3.49
CA ASP A 4 -12.82 1.25 -2.66
C ASP A 4 -11.31 1.09 -2.90
N SER A 5 -10.68 2.15 -3.40
CA SER A 5 -9.26 2.14 -3.76
C SER A 5 -8.32 2.52 -2.62
N HIS A 6 -8.83 2.90 -1.44
CA HIS A 6 -8.00 3.28 -0.30
C HIS A 6 -8.62 2.80 1.01
N THR A 7 -8.30 1.57 1.41
CA THR A 7 -8.77 0.98 2.67
C THR A 7 -7.61 0.44 3.51
N HIS A 8 -7.61 0.69 4.82
CA HIS A 8 -6.54 0.18 5.69
C HIS A 8 -6.95 -1.11 6.41
N VAL A 9 -6.01 -2.06 6.49
CA VAL A 9 -6.08 -3.25 7.35
C VAL A 9 -4.79 -3.27 8.17
N ASP A 10 -4.89 -3.29 9.50
CA ASP A 10 -3.70 -3.16 10.35
C ASP A 10 -3.83 -3.86 11.71
N LYS A 11 -2.66 -4.25 12.24
CA LYS A 11 -2.48 -4.79 13.60
C LYS A 11 -1.21 -4.27 14.30
N PHE A 12 -0.43 -3.40 13.64
CA PHE A 12 0.91 -3.00 14.10
C PHE A 12 0.94 -1.63 14.81
N GLY A 13 -0.20 -0.97 14.92
CA GLY A 13 -0.37 0.26 15.69
C GLY A 13 -1.85 0.59 15.85
N TRP A 14 -2.57 0.66 14.73
CA TRP A 14 -4.03 0.64 14.72
C TRP A 14 -4.53 -0.80 14.66
N TYR A 15 -5.75 -1.03 15.13
CA TYR A 15 -6.37 -2.35 15.13
C TYR A 15 -7.63 -2.33 14.26
N ASP A 16 -7.41 -2.54 12.97
CA ASP A 16 -8.45 -2.60 11.92
C ASP A 16 -8.30 -3.95 11.19
N PRO A 17 -8.73 -5.07 11.80
CA PRO A 17 -8.52 -6.40 11.22
C PRO A 17 -9.46 -6.61 10.01
N PRO A 18 -9.11 -7.51 9.07
CA PRO A 18 -9.83 -7.65 7.80
C PRO A 18 -11.31 -8.01 7.98
N GLU A 19 -11.68 -8.72 9.05
CA GLU A 19 -13.07 -9.03 9.39
C GLU A 19 -13.92 -7.78 9.62
N THR A 20 -13.34 -6.77 10.27
CA THR A 20 -14.01 -5.49 10.52
C THR A 20 -14.23 -4.77 9.20
N ILE A 21 -13.20 -4.74 8.35
CA ILE A 21 -13.27 -4.10 7.03
C ILE A 21 -14.32 -4.78 6.15
N ILE A 22 -14.39 -6.12 6.15
CA ILE A 22 -15.43 -6.85 5.41
C ILE A 22 -16.83 -6.48 5.90
N GLY A 23 -17.05 -6.38 7.21
CA GLY A 23 -18.34 -5.94 7.77
C GLY A 23 -18.73 -4.53 7.31
N LEU A 24 -17.78 -3.60 7.32
CA LEU A 24 -18.00 -2.22 6.83
C LEU A 24 -18.25 -2.17 5.32
N MET A 25 -17.54 -2.99 4.54
CA MET A 25 -17.77 -3.12 3.09
C MET A 25 -19.20 -3.60 2.81
N ASP A 26 -19.69 -4.59 3.57
CA ASP A 26 -21.04 -5.11 3.40
C ASP A 26 -22.11 -4.06 3.75
N GLU A 27 -21.93 -3.29 4.83
CA GLU A 27 -22.83 -2.19 5.21
C GLU A 27 -22.85 -1.08 4.15
N ALA A 28 -21.69 -0.74 3.58
CA ALA A 28 -21.54 0.30 2.56
C ALA A 28 -21.83 -0.17 1.12
N ALA A 29 -22.18 -1.44 0.92
CA ALA A 29 -22.36 -2.07 -0.39
C ALA A 29 -21.12 -1.96 -1.31
N ILE A 30 -19.92 -2.11 -0.75
CA ILE A 30 -18.64 -2.15 -1.47
C ILE A 30 -18.32 -3.59 -1.89
N ASP A 31 -18.10 -3.80 -3.19
CA ASP A 31 -17.83 -5.12 -3.74
C ASP A 31 -16.39 -5.58 -3.46
N LYS A 32 -15.40 -4.68 -3.63
CA LYS A 32 -13.98 -4.95 -3.37
C LYS A 32 -13.26 -3.76 -2.74
N SER A 33 -12.20 -4.03 -1.99
CA SER A 33 -11.33 -3.01 -1.42
C SER A 33 -9.86 -3.28 -1.72
N ILE A 34 -9.14 -2.22 -2.07
CA ILE A 34 -7.67 -2.22 -2.15
C ILE A 34 -7.13 -1.93 -0.75
N ILE A 35 -6.40 -2.90 -0.20
CA ILE A 35 -5.94 -2.87 1.19
C ILE A 35 -4.43 -2.70 1.32
N MET A 36 -4.05 -1.99 2.37
CA MET A 36 -2.66 -1.82 2.81
C MET A 36 -2.61 -1.49 4.31
N THR A 37 -1.46 -1.64 4.94
CA THR A 37 -1.23 -1.23 6.34
C THR A 37 -1.19 0.30 6.50
N TYR A 38 -1.27 0.78 7.75
CA TYR A 38 -0.96 2.18 8.09
C TYR A 38 0.55 2.44 8.16
N GLY A 39 1.35 1.42 8.47
CA GLY A 39 2.81 1.51 8.42
C GLY A 39 3.38 1.11 7.07
N ASP A 40 4.58 1.59 6.78
CA ASP A 40 5.32 1.27 5.56
C ASP A 40 6.26 0.08 5.78
N ALA A 41 6.37 -0.81 4.80
CA ALA A 41 7.44 -1.81 4.77
C ALA A 41 8.74 -1.17 4.23
N PRO A 42 9.93 -1.60 4.70
CA PRO A 42 10.22 -2.57 5.76
C PRO A 42 10.10 -2.04 7.20
N ASP A 43 9.73 -0.78 7.42
CA ASP A 43 9.73 -0.19 8.78
C ASP A 43 8.82 -0.95 9.76
N VAL A 44 7.72 -1.50 9.24
CA VAL A 44 6.87 -2.44 9.95
C VAL A 44 7.11 -3.85 9.43
N GLU A 45 7.82 -4.65 10.23
CA GLU A 45 8.10 -6.06 9.93
C GLU A 45 6.80 -6.88 9.87
N GLY A 46 6.68 -7.74 8.84
CA GLY A 46 5.50 -8.57 8.63
C GLY A 46 4.28 -7.85 8.06
N SER A 47 4.38 -6.56 7.71
CA SER A 47 3.27 -5.80 7.13
C SER A 47 2.81 -6.32 5.77
N ILE A 48 3.75 -6.72 4.91
CA ILE A 48 3.44 -7.32 3.59
C ILE A 48 2.76 -8.68 3.78
N GLU A 49 3.35 -9.55 4.61
CA GLU A 49 2.81 -10.88 4.89
C GLU A 49 1.40 -10.79 5.49
N TYR A 50 1.14 -9.83 6.37
CA TYR A 50 -0.18 -9.63 6.96
C TYR A 50 -1.24 -9.24 5.93
N ILE A 51 -0.89 -8.37 4.96
CA ILE A 51 -1.80 -8.03 3.87
C ILE A 51 -2.01 -9.24 2.94
N ALA A 52 -0.98 -10.04 2.68
CA ALA A 52 -1.11 -11.28 1.92
C ALA A 52 -2.07 -12.26 2.60
N GLU A 53 -1.92 -12.48 3.92
CA GLU A 53 -2.84 -13.31 4.72
C GLU A 53 -4.30 -12.81 4.64
N ALA A 54 -4.51 -11.49 4.67
CA ALA A 54 -5.84 -10.90 4.54
C ALA A 54 -6.44 -11.13 3.15
N VAL A 55 -5.65 -10.97 2.08
CA VAL A 55 -6.08 -11.26 0.70
C VAL A 55 -6.42 -12.73 0.53
N ASP A 56 -5.57 -13.64 1.01
CA ASP A 56 -5.80 -15.09 0.93
C ASP A 56 -7.08 -15.52 1.67
N LYS A 57 -7.41 -14.83 2.76
CA LYS A 57 -8.63 -15.08 3.52
C LYS A 57 -9.89 -14.60 2.80
N TYR A 58 -9.79 -13.54 1.99
CA TYR A 58 -10.91 -12.90 1.30
C TYR A 58 -10.57 -12.57 -0.17
N PRO A 59 -10.18 -13.54 -1.00
CA PRO A 59 -9.59 -13.29 -2.32
C PRO A 59 -10.57 -12.65 -3.31
N ASP A 60 -11.86 -12.89 -3.12
CA ASP A 60 -12.92 -12.29 -3.93
C ASP A 60 -13.29 -10.86 -3.50
N ARG A 61 -12.81 -10.40 -2.35
CA ARG A 61 -13.18 -9.10 -1.76
C ARG A 61 -12.00 -8.15 -1.60
N LEU A 62 -10.80 -8.64 -1.34
CA LEU A 62 -9.64 -7.81 -0.99
C LEU A 62 -8.55 -7.91 -2.06
N ILE A 63 -7.89 -6.79 -2.33
CA ILE A 63 -6.78 -6.66 -3.27
C ILE A 63 -5.59 -6.03 -2.52
N GLY A 64 -4.45 -6.71 -2.49
CA GLY A 64 -3.26 -6.24 -1.76
C GLY A 64 -2.45 -5.22 -2.56
N TYR A 65 -2.15 -4.07 -1.95
CA TYR A 65 -1.12 -3.14 -2.41
C TYR A 65 0.05 -3.15 -1.43
N ALA A 66 1.27 -3.11 -1.97
CA ALA A 66 2.48 -3.02 -1.18
C ALA A 66 2.68 -1.57 -0.77
N ARG A 67 2.61 -1.28 0.54
CA ARG A 67 2.91 0.05 1.06
C ARG A 67 4.38 0.13 1.48
N MET A 68 5.14 0.96 0.77
CA MET A 68 6.61 0.95 0.87
C MET A 68 7.18 2.29 1.34
N ASN A 69 8.28 2.23 2.09
CA ASN A 69 9.14 3.37 2.38
C ASN A 69 10.28 3.46 1.35
N PRO A 70 10.30 4.46 0.45
CA PRO A 70 11.37 4.63 -0.52
C PRO A 70 12.76 4.85 0.10
N ALA A 71 12.85 5.46 1.28
CA ALA A 71 14.13 5.75 1.95
C ALA A 71 14.95 4.48 2.25
N ARG A 72 14.31 3.30 2.23
CA ARG A 72 14.94 1.99 2.46
C ARG A 72 15.55 1.37 1.19
N ARG A 73 15.47 2.05 0.04
CA ARG A 73 16.20 1.74 -1.21
C ARG A 73 16.08 0.26 -1.62
N ASP A 74 17.20 -0.45 -1.71
CA ASP A 74 17.29 -1.84 -2.17
C ASP A 74 16.39 -2.78 -1.36
N GLU A 75 16.22 -2.53 -0.06
CA GLU A 75 15.34 -3.35 0.78
C GLU A 75 13.87 -3.16 0.41
N ALA A 76 13.45 -1.91 0.19
CA ALA A 76 12.10 -1.62 -0.28
C ALA A 76 11.86 -2.20 -1.68
N GLN A 77 12.85 -2.14 -2.58
CA GLN A 77 12.73 -2.74 -3.91
C GLN A 77 12.56 -4.26 -3.84
N ARG A 78 13.40 -4.96 -3.06
CA ARG A 78 13.30 -6.43 -2.90
C ARG A 78 11.96 -6.84 -2.30
N LEU A 79 11.48 -6.13 -1.28
CA LEU A 79 10.19 -6.46 -0.66
C LEU A 79 9.02 -6.17 -1.59
N PHE A 80 9.11 -5.13 -2.41
CA PHE A 80 8.10 -4.87 -3.43
C PHE A 80 8.09 -5.98 -4.50
N GLU A 81 9.25 -6.41 -5.01
CA GLU A 81 9.35 -7.55 -5.94
C GLU A 81 8.73 -8.81 -5.33
N LYS A 82 9.07 -9.13 -4.07
CA LYS A 82 8.47 -10.24 -3.32
C LYS A 82 6.94 -10.12 -3.26
N ALA A 83 6.41 -8.94 -2.94
CA ALA A 83 4.98 -8.71 -2.86
C ALA A 83 4.26 -8.96 -4.19
N MET A 84 4.86 -8.52 -5.30
CA MET A 84 4.31 -8.73 -6.63
C MET A 84 4.41 -10.20 -7.09
N GLU A 85 5.54 -10.85 -6.86
CA GLU A 85 5.84 -12.19 -7.41
C GLU A 85 5.30 -13.35 -6.56
N GLU A 86 5.40 -13.24 -5.23
CA GLU A 86 5.03 -14.33 -4.32
C GLU A 86 3.61 -14.19 -3.79
N TYR A 87 3.15 -12.96 -3.51
CA TYR A 87 1.85 -12.69 -2.88
C TYR A 87 0.79 -12.18 -3.86
N GLY A 88 1.14 -11.98 -5.13
CA GLY A 88 0.20 -11.55 -6.16
C GLY A 88 -0.39 -10.17 -5.90
N PHE A 89 0.36 -9.28 -5.23
CA PHE A 89 -0.09 -7.90 -5.04
C PHE A 89 -0.24 -7.19 -6.37
N MET A 90 -1.14 -6.21 -6.39
CA MET A 90 -1.61 -5.57 -7.62
C MET A 90 -1.23 -4.09 -7.70
N GLY A 91 -0.36 -3.58 -6.82
CA GLY A 91 0.00 -2.17 -6.82
C GLY A 91 0.94 -1.75 -5.72
N LEU A 92 1.43 -0.51 -5.84
CA LEU A 92 2.29 0.18 -4.89
C LEU A 92 1.51 1.32 -4.21
N LYS A 93 1.66 1.46 -2.90
CA LYS A 93 1.16 2.59 -2.11
C LYS A 93 2.32 3.38 -1.53
N LEU A 94 2.28 4.70 -1.69
CA LEU A 94 3.26 5.64 -1.13
C LEU A 94 2.56 6.69 -0.26
N HIS A 95 3.23 7.11 0.82
CA HIS A 95 2.75 8.17 1.70
C HIS A 95 3.89 9.17 1.99
N PRO A 96 4.07 10.18 1.12
CA PRO A 96 5.19 11.14 1.20
C PRO A 96 5.40 11.77 2.58
N VAL A 97 4.32 12.13 3.29
CA VAL A 97 4.41 12.66 4.67
C VAL A 97 4.83 11.60 5.68
N GLY A 98 4.32 10.37 5.56
CA GLY A 98 4.58 9.30 6.53
C GLY A 98 6.02 8.80 6.47
N ASN A 99 6.59 8.76 5.26
CA ASN A 99 7.95 8.29 5.02
C ASN A 99 8.97 9.42 4.78
N LEU A 100 8.53 10.68 4.83
CA LEU A 100 9.32 11.89 4.57
C LEU A 100 10.09 11.84 3.23
N CYS A 101 9.55 11.14 2.23
CA CYS A 101 10.12 11.03 0.90
C CYS A 101 9.35 11.90 -0.09
N HIS A 102 10.04 12.80 -0.78
CA HIS A 102 9.44 13.59 -1.84
C HIS A 102 8.91 12.67 -2.97
N PRO A 103 7.71 12.92 -3.54
CA PRO A 103 7.15 12.10 -4.63
C PRO A 103 8.05 11.99 -5.87
N ALA A 104 8.85 13.02 -6.14
CA ALA A 104 9.84 13.06 -7.22
C ALA A 104 11.29 12.85 -6.74
N GLY A 105 11.49 12.43 -5.48
CA GLY A 105 12.81 12.07 -4.96
C GLY A 105 13.38 10.86 -5.68
N ARG A 106 14.72 10.77 -5.76
CA ARG A 106 15.42 9.72 -6.51
C ARG A 106 14.94 8.32 -6.13
N GLU A 107 14.82 8.06 -4.84
CA GLU A 107 14.44 6.78 -4.24
C GLU A 107 13.00 6.42 -4.59
N THR A 108 12.11 7.42 -4.60
CA THR A 108 10.73 7.27 -5.05
C THR A 108 10.68 6.92 -6.53
N ILE A 109 11.40 7.64 -7.39
CA ILE A 109 11.46 7.39 -8.84
C ILE A 109 12.01 5.99 -9.13
N GLU A 110 13.01 5.51 -8.39
CA GLU A 110 13.54 4.15 -8.51
C GLU A 110 12.44 3.10 -8.25
N LEU A 111 11.61 3.27 -7.21
CA LEU A 111 10.45 2.41 -6.96
C LEU A 111 9.36 2.54 -8.03
N LEU A 112 9.12 3.74 -8.58
CA LEU A 112 8.15 3.92 -9.67
C LEU A 112 8.58 3.18 -10.94
N HIS A 113 9.87 3.21 -11.28
CA HIS A 113 10.40 2.44 -12.41
C HIS A 113 10.24 0.93 -12.18
N LEU A 114 10.48 0.46 -10.96
CA LEU A 114 10.25 -0.93 -10.58
C LEU A 114 8.77 -1.31 -10.72
N ALA A 115 7.84 -0.53 -10.15
CA ALA A 115 6.40 -0.72 -10.30
C ALA A 115 5.98 -0.78 -11.78
N GLY A 116 6.56 0.09 -12.62
CA GLY A 116 6.36 0.07 -14.07
C GLY A 116 6.73 -1.24 -14.75
N ARG A 117 7.76 -1.96 -14.27
CA ARG A 117 8.15 -3.29 -14.82
C ARG A 117 7.06 -4.35 -14.60
N TYR A 118 6.31 -4.24 -13.52
CA TYR A 118 5.19 -5.13 -13.21
C TYR A 118 3.84 -4.64 -13.74
N HIS A 119 3.82 -3.51 -14.48
CA HIS A 119 2.58 -2.81 -14.83
C HIS A 119 1.70 -2.49 -13.61
N ALA A 120 2.34 -2.30 -12.45
CA ALA A 120 1.66 -2.06 -11.19
C ALA A 120 1.22 -0.58 -11.10
N PRO A 121 -0.06 -0.29 -10.89
CA PRO A 121 -0.51 1.06 -10.55
C PRO A 121 0.14 1.53 -9.23
N VAL A 122 0.32 2.85 -9.13
CA VAL A 122 0.89 3.49 -7.94
C VAL A 122 -0.11 4.49 -7.36
N LEU A 123 -0.46 4.29 -6.09
CA LEU A 123 -1.32 5.19 -5.32
C LEU A 123 -0.45 6.07 -4.41
N PHE A 124 -0.53 7.39 -4.58
CA PHE A 124 0.06 8.36 -3.67
C PHE A 124 -0.98 8.86 -2.67
N HIS A 125 -0.63 8.91 -1.39
CA HIS A 125 -1.36 9.77 -0.47
C HIS A 125 -1.02 11.23 -0.78
N CYS A 126 -2.04 12.08 -0.90
CA CYS A 126 -1.91 13.50 -1.14
C CYS A 126 -2.96 14.27 -0.33
N GLY A 127 -2.72 15.55 -0.09
CA GLY A 127 -3.65 16.44 0.63
C GLY A 127 -3.16 16.91 2.00
N ASP A 128 -2.03 16.39 2.48
CA ASP A 128 -1.34 16.82 3.69
C ASP A 128 -0.34 17.97 3.41
N GLU A 129 -0.13 18.86 4.37
CA GLU A 129 0.55 20.15 4.13
C GLU A 129 2.03 20.06 3.72
N GLU A 130 2.74 18.96 4.02
CA GLU A 130 4.16 18.77 3.66
C GLU A 130 4.32 17.75 2.53
N LEU A 131 5.16 18.02 1.53
CA LEU A 131 5.52 17.08 0.44
C LEU A 131 4.35 16.57 -0.44
N THR A 132 3.14 17.13 -0.31
CA THR A 132 1.98 16.73 -1.12
C THR A 132 1.25 17.89 -1.83
N LEU A 133 1.86 19.08 -1.86
CA LEU A 133 1.37 20.22 -2.65
C LEU A 133 2.12 20.36 -3.98
N PRO A 134 1.44 20.68 -5.11
CA PRO A 134 2.06 20.80 -6.43
C PRO A 134 3.20 21.82 -6.57
N LEU A 135 3.37 22.73 -5.60
CA LEU A 135 4.29 23.87 -5.65
C LEU A 135 5.42 23.81 -4.62
N GLN A 136 5.54 22.72 -3.87
CA GLN A 136 6.66 22.53 -2.96
C GLN A 136 7.84 21.96 -3.76
N VAL A 137 8.81 22.83 -4.06
CA VAL A 137 10.12 22.51 -4.67
C VAL A 137 11.18 22.46 -3.59
#